data_AF-A0A0U1L418-F1
#
_entry.id   AF-A0A0U1L418-F1
#
_cell.length_a   1.000
_cell.length_b   1.000
_cell.length_c   1.000
_cell.angle_alpha   90.00
_cell.angle_beta   90.00
_cell.angle_gamma   90.00
#
_symmetry.space_group_name_H-M   'P 1'
#
loop_
_entity.id
_entity.type
_entity.pdbx_description
1 polymer ?
#
loop_
_entity_poly.entity_id
_entity_poly.type
_entity_poly.pdbx_seq_one_letter_code
_entity_poly.pdbx_strand_id
1 'polypeptide(L)'
;MEQANHTQFIAFCPEIMGGLPTPRPAAEITSGSGDDVLTGQSTVLDKNGNDVTSFFICGAEKSTQLANKHNITAAILKQRSPSCGSNQIYDGTFKHRTKSGMGVTAAMLHKLGIPLYSEEDITPELLQKLLK
;
A
#
# COMPACT_ATOMS: atom_id res chain seq x y z
N MET A 1 -8.25 -8.32 -36.58
CA MET A 1 -9.04 -7.82 -35.44
C MET A 1 -8.67 -8.72 -34.28
N GLU A 2 -7.98 -8.33 -33.23
CA GLU A 2 -7.77 -7.03 -32.59
C GLU A 2 -6.41 -7.13 -31.86
N GLN A 3 -5.58 -6.07 -31.92
CA GLN A 3 -4.31 -6.04 -31.20
C GLN A 3 -4.61 -6.00 -29.69
N ALA A 4 -4.27 -7.07 -28.97
CA ALA A 4 -4.33 -7.10 -27.52
C ALA A 4 -3.27 -6.14 -26.96
N ASN A 5 -3.69 -4.93 -26.56
CA ASN A 5 -2.90 -4.08 -25.68
C ASN A 5 -2.79 -4.80 -24.33
N HIS A 6 -1.72 -5.59 -24.16
CA HIS A 6 -1.43 -6.27 -22.90
C HIS A 6 -1.01 -5.21 -21.89
N THR A 7 -1.94 -4.74 -21.06
CA THR A 7 -1.64 -3.80 -19.99
C THR A 7 -0.73 -4.49 -18.97
N GLN A 8 0.57 -4.23 -19.07
CA GLN A 8 1.61 -4.80 -18.18
C GLN A 8 1.60 -4.19 -16.78
N PHE A 9 1.04 -2.99 -16.63
CA PHE A 9 0.99 -2.27 -15.35
C PHE A 9 -0.40 -1.73 -15.07
N ILE A 10 -0.87 -1.94 -13.86
CA ILE A 10 -2.11 -1.34 -13.35
C ILE A 10 -1.74 -0.36 -12.25
N ALA A 11 -1.90 0.93 -12.54
CA ALA A 11 -1.70 1.98 -11.55
C ALA A 11 -2.88 2.02 -10.58
N PHE A 12 -2.60 2.19 -9.29
CA PHE A 12 -3.62 2.32 -8.26
C PHE A 12 -3.12 3.20 -7.09
N CYS A 13 -4.05 3.78 -6.35
CA CYS A 13 -3.77 4.46 -5.09
C CYS A 13 -4.78 4.00 -4.05
N PRO A 14 -4.38 3.22 -3.04
CA PRO A 14 -5.32 2.66 -2.08
C PRO A 14 -6.07 3.74 -1.30
N GLU A 15 -5.40 4.84 -0.95
CA GLU A 15 -6.00 5.94 -0.19
C GLU A 15 -7.14 6.62 -0.98
N ILE A 16 -6.98 6.81 -2.29
CA ILE A 16 -8.05 7.35 -3.16
C ILE A 16 -9.16 6.32 -3.36
N MET A 17 -8.81 5.07 -3.61
CA MET A 17 -9.80 3.98 -3.73
C MET A 17 -10.60 3.83 -2.43
N GLY A 18 -9.98 4.09 -1.29
CA GLY A 18 -10.59 4.13 0.03
C GLY A 18 -11.56 5.29 0.22
N GLY A 19 -11.37 6.40 -0.51
CA GLY A 19 -12.25 7.57 -0.50
C GLY A 19 -11.60 8.86 -0.01
N LEU A 20 -10.30 8.89 0.26
CA LEU A 20 -9.61 10.12 0.68
C LEU A 20 -9.41 11.08 -0.51
N PRO A 21 -9.44 12.42 -0.28
CA PRO A 21 -9.26 13.42 -1.33
C PRO A 21 -7.78 13.62 -1.72
N THR A 22 -7.57 14.40 -2.78
CA THR A 22 -6.27 14.99 -3.14
C THR A 22 -6.42 16.51 -3.25
N PRO A 23 -5.67 17.33 -2.48
CA PRO A 23 -4.75 16.94 -1.42
C PRO A 23 -5.48 16.43 -0.17
N ARG A 24 -4.73 15.83 0.76
CA ARG A 24 -5.18 15.40 2.08
C ARG A 24 -4.08 15.59 3.13
N PRO A 25 -4.40 15.68 4.42
CA PRO A 25 -3.39 15.71 5.48
C PRO A 25 -2.53 14.43 5.48
N ALA A 26 -1.27 14.54 5.92
CA ALA A 26 -0.42 13.38 6.14
C ALA A 26 -1.03 12.48 7.22
N ALA A 27 -0.88 11.16 7.07
CA ALA A 27 -1.35 10.17 8.03
C ALA A 27 -0.25 9.18 8.39
N GLU A 28 -0.32 8.62 9.59
CA GLU A 28 0.62 7.61 10.09
C GLU A 28 -0.14 6.53 10.87
N ILE A 29 0.41 5.31 10.89
CA ILE A 29 -0.08 4.24 11.75
C ILE A 29 0.41 4.52 13.17
N THR A 30 -0.50 4.65 14.13
CA THR A 30 -0.21 5.15 15.49
C THR A 30 0.70 4.23 16.29
N SER A 31 0.56 2.92 16.12
CA SER A 31 1.36 1.89 16.79
C SER A 31 1.44 0.62 15.94
N GLY A 32 2.45 -0.23 16.15
CA GLY A 32 2.58 -1.45 15.34
C GLY A 32 2.75 -1.17 13.84
N SER A 33 2.00 -1.88 13.01
CA SER A 33 2.07 -1.94 11.54
C SER A 33 0.68 -2.10 10.90
N GLY A 34 0.65 -2.24 9.57
CA GLY A 34 -0.57 -2.51 8.81
C GLY A 34 -1.30 -3.77 9.28
N ASP A 35 -0.59 -4.81 9.74
CA ASP A 35 -1.20 -6.02 10.29
C ASP A 35 -2.03 -5.75 11.55
N ASP A 36 -1.53 -4.85 12.41
CA ASP A 36 -2.20 -4.45 13.64
C ASP A 36 -3.46 -3.63 13.32
N VAL A 37 -3.41 -2.78 12.30
CA VAL A 37 -4.59 -2.07 11.79
C VAL A 37 -5.65 -3.05 11.27
N LEU A 38 -5.25 -4.04 10.48
CA LEU A 38 -6.16 -5.04 9.91
C LEU A 38 -6.81 -5.94 10.98
N THR A 39 -6.19 -6.08 12.14
CA THR A 39 -6.73 -6.86 13.28
C THR A 39 -7.42 -5.98 14.34
N GLY A 40 -7.52 -4.67 14.11
CA GLY A 40 -8.14 -3.72 15.04
C GLY A 40 -7.31 -3.40 16.28
N GLN A 41 -6.03 -3.75 16.29
CA GLN A 41 -5.09 -3.46 17.38
C GLN A 41 -4.39 -2.09 17.24
N SER A 42 -4.50 -1.45 16.08
CA SER A 42 -3.94 -0.14 15.80
C SER A 42 -4.86 0.68 14.87
N THR A 43 -4.56 1.95 14.73
CA THR A 43 -5.33 2.91 13.91
C THR A 43 -4.40 3.73 13.01
N VAL A 44 -4.98 4.31 11.97
CA VAL A 44 -4.34 5.31 11.12
C VAL A 44 -4.95 6.67 11.45
N LEU A 45 -4.13 7.57 11.99
CA LEU A 45 -4.54 8.94 12.26
C LEU A 45 -3.90 9.89 11.27
N ASP A 46 -4.63 10.93 10.89
CA ASP A 46 -4.02 12.07 10.20
C ASP A 46 -3.29 13.01 11.19
N LYS A 47 -2.48 13.94 10.67
CA LYS A 47 -1.71 14.89 11.49
C LYS A 47 -2.57 15.84 12.34
N ASN A 48 -3.88 15.91 12.08
CA ASN A 48 -4.83 16.72 12.84
C ASN A 48 -5.51 15.88 13.95
N GLY A 49 -5.20 14.58 14.04
CA GLY A 49 -5.79 13.66 15.00
C GLY A 49 -7.08 13.00 14.54
N ASN A 50 -7.48 13.15 13.27
CA ASN A 50 -8.67 12.48 12.75
C ASN A 50 -8.38 11.01 12.47
N ASP A 51 -9.29 10.13 12.88
CA ASP A 51 -9.24 8.72 12.53
C ASP A 51 -9.65 8.51 11.07
N VAL A 52 -8.69 8.06 10.26
CA VAL A 52 -8.88 7.77 8.83
C VAL A 52 -8.75 6.27 8.52
N THR A 53 -8.73 5.42 9.56
CA THR A 53 -8.47 3.97 9.47
C THR A 53 -9.38 3.27 8.47
N SER A 54 -10.68 3.60 8.46
CA SER A 54 -11.67 2.97 7.59
C SER A 54 -11.36 3.18 6.10
N PHE A 55 -10.85 4.35 5.71
CA PHE A 55 -10.45 4.63 4.34
C PHE A 55 -9.24 3.78 3.92
N PHE A 56 -8.28 3.56 4.83
CA PHE A 56 -7.11 2.73 4.57
C PHE A 56 -7.48 1.24 4.42
N ILE A 57 -8.35 0.72 5.28
CA ILE A 57 -8.85 -0.66 5.19
C ILE A 57 -9.64 -0.85 3.89
N CYS A 58 -10.60 0.04 3.59
CA CYS A 58 -11.38 0.03 2.35
C CYS A 58 -10.48 0.10 1.10
N GLY A 59 -9.43 0.92 1.14
CA GLY A 59 -8.43 1.02 0.09
C GLY A 59 -7.67 -0.29 -0.14
N ALA A 60 -7.26 -0.95 0.95
CA ALA A 60 -6.58 -2.24 0.90
C ALA A 60 -7.49 -3.35 0.34
N GLU A 61 -8.75 -3.42 0.77
CA GLU A 61 -9.74 -4.37 0.25
C GLU A 61 -10.00 -4.18 -1.25
N LYS A 62 -10.16 -2.94 -1.72
CA LYS A 62 -10.33 -2.68 -3.15
C LYS A 62 -9.06 -2.99 -3.95
N SER A 63 -7.89 -2.80 -3.34
CA SER A 63 -6.59 -3.12 -3.96
C SER A 63 -6.39 -4.62 -4.11
N THR A 64 -6.82 -5.42 -3.12
CA THR A 64 -6.81 -6.89 -3.23
C THR A 64 -7.82 -7.42 -4.24
N GLN A 65 -9.01 -6.82 -4.31
CA GLN A 65 -9.99 -7.13 -5.35
C GLN A 65 -9.43 -6.85 -6.76
N LEU A 66 -8.75 -5.72 -6.93
CA LEU A 66 -8.07 -5.36 -8.17
C LEU A 66 -6.97 -6.39 -8.51
N ALA A 67 -6.15 -6.76 -7.54
CA ALA A 67 -5.09 -7.75 -7.71
C ALA A 67 -5.63 -9.11 -8.16
N ASN A 68 -6.68 -9.61 -7.49
CA ASN A 68 -7.32 -10.88 -7.84
C ASN A 68 -7.98 -10.82 -9.23
N LYS A 69 -8.71 -9.74 -9.52
CA LYS A 69 -9.41 -9.56 -10.81
C LYS A 69 -8.46 -9.62 -12.00
N HIS A 70 -7.25 -9.09 -11.84
CA HIS A 70 -6.27 -8.99 -12.91
C HIS A 70 -5.14 -10.02 -12.82
N ASN A 71 -5.23 -10.98 -11.89
CA ASN A 71 -4.20 -11.99 -11.63
C ASN A 71 -2.81 -11.35 -11.44
N ILE A 72 -2.73 -10.29 -10.62
CA ILE A 72 -1.48 -9.57 -10.37
C ILE A 72 -0.47 -10.49 -9.70
N THR A 73 0.74 -10.56 -10.27
CA THR A 73 1.83 -11.45 -9.84
C THR A 73 2.88 -10.75 -8.97
N ALA A 74 2.90 -9.42 -8.95
CA ALA A 74 3.79 -8.62 -8.12
C ALA A 74 3.22 -7.21 -7.92
N ALA A 75 3.55 -6.56 -6.80
CA ALA A 75 3.17 -5.17 -6.55
C ALA A 75 4.40 -4.32 -6.26
N ILE A 76 4.52 -3.19 -6.96
CA ILE A 76 5.52 -2.15 -6.71
C ILE A 76 4.84 -1.01 -5.97
N LEU A 77 5.27 -0.77 -4.74
CA LEU A 77 4.58 0.09 -3.78
C LEU A 77 5.49 1.22 -3.28
N LYS A 78 4.91 2.38 -2.99
CA LYS A 78 5.67 3.53 -2.48
C LYS A 78 6.12 3.31 -1.03
N GLN A 79 7.43 3.31 -0.79
CA GLN A 79 8.03 3.08 0.53
C GLN A 79 7.61 4.14 1.54
N ARG A 80 7.56 3.74 2.82
CA ARG A 80 7.28 4.56 4.02
C ARG A 80 5.81 4.99 4.20
N SER A 81 4.96 4.83 3.18
CA SER A 81 3.54 5.18 3.27
C SER A 81 2.80 4.32 4.30
N PRO A 82 1.87 4.89 5.10
CA PRO A 82 0.99 4.11 5.98
C PRO A 82 0.09 3.12 5.23
N SER A 83 -0.12 3.29 3.92
CA SER A 83 -0.81 2.32 3.07
C SER A 83 0.17 1.37 2.38
N CYS A 84 1.19 1.93 1.72
CA CYS A 84 1.96 1.23 0.70
C CYS A 84 3.38 0.83 1.14
N GLY A 85 3.87 1.28 2.30
CA GLY A 85 5.21 0.90 2.77
C GLY A 85 5.35 -0.61 2.86
N SER A 86 6.34 -1.20 2.19
CA SER A 86 6.54 -2.65 2.14
C SER A 86 7.55 -3.15 3.18
N ASN A 87 8.50 -2.31 3.60
CA ASN A 87 9.53 -2.68 4.58
C ASN A 87 9.58 -1.73 5.78
N GLN A 88 9.24 -0.45 5.53
CA GLN A 88 9.27 0.60 6.55
C GLN A 88 8.00 1.47 6.44
N ILE A 89 7.62 2.02 7.59
CA ILE A 89 6.56 3.02 7.77
C ILE A 89 7.03 4.09 8.75
N TYR A 90 6.37 5.25 8.79
CA TYR A 90 6.62 6.23 9.84
C TYR A 90 6.21 5.71 11.22
N ASP A 91 6.85 6.24 12.27
CA ASP A 91 6.75 5.71 13.64
C ASP A 91 5.43 6.03 14.35
N GLY A 92 4.57 6.89 13.79
CA GLY A 92 3.30 7.33 14.36
C GLY A 92 3.40 8.65 15.12
N THR A 93 4.61 9.23 15.22
CA THR A 93 4.86 10.45 16.00
C THR A 93 4.83 11.73 15.18
N PHE A 94 4.71 11.65 13.85
CA PHE A 94 4.81 12.80 12.93
C PHE A 94 6.15 13.56 13.01
N LYS A 95 7.20 12.92 13.55
CA LYS A 95 8.57 13.46 13.64
C LYS A 95 9.48 13.00 12.50
N HIS A 96 8.90 12.49 11.41
CA HIS A 96 9.63 12.00 10.23
C HIS A 96 10.60 10.85 10.53
N ARG A 97 10.37 10.10 11.60
CA ARG A 97 11.14 8.89 11.94
C ARG A 97 10.43 7.68 11.37
N THR A 98 11.20 6.71 10.89
CA THR A 98 10.68 5.45 10.38
C THR A 98 10.97 4.31 11.34
N LYS A 99 10.17 3.26 11.21
CA LYS A 99 10.33 1.96 11.86
C LYS A 99 10.12 0.86 10.83
N SER A 100 10.62 -0.34 11.12
CA SER A 100 10.28 -1.52 10.31
C SER A 100 8.79 -1.82 10.44
N GLY A 101 8.17 -2.18 9.32
CA GLY A 101 6.74 -2.50 9.27
C GLY A 101 6.15 -2.24 7.90
N MET A 102 5.01 -2.87 7.63
CA MET A 102 4.23 -2.66 6.41
C MET A 102 3.11 -1.64 6.63
N GLY A 103 2.70 -0.95 5.57
CA GLY A 103 1.45 -0.23 5.51
C GLY A 103 0.24 -1.16 5.36
N VAL A 104 -0.97 -0.62 5.52
CA VAL A 104 -2.22 -1.41 5.55
C VAL A 104 -2.44 -2.21 4.26
N THR A 105 -2.24 -1.60 3.10
CA THR A 105 -2.40 -2.27 1.80
C THR A 105 -1.28 -3.26 1.53
N ALA A 106 -0.04 -2.89 1.86
CA ALA A 106 1.10 -3.80 1.75
C ALA A 106 0.88 -5.07 2.58
N ALA A 107 0.49 -4.94 3.85
CA ALA A 107 0.19 -6.08 4.72
C ALA A 107 -0.89 -7.01 4.13
N MET A 108 -1.96 -6.43 3.55
CA MET A 108 -3.05 -7.22 2.96
C MET A 108 -2.62 -7.94 1.67
N LEU A 109 -1.88 -7.28 0.77
CA LEU A 109 -1.35 -7.90 -0.45
C LEU A 109 -0.32 -8.99 -0.12
N HIS A 110 0.53 -8.77 0.89
CA HIS A 110 1.47 -9.77 1.38
C HIS A 110 0.76 -11.04 1.88
N LYS A 111 -0.36 -10.90 2.60
CA LYS A 111 -1.19 -12.04 3.04
C LYS A 111 -1.81 -12.84 1.89
N LEU A 112 -2.00 -12.23 0.72
CA LEU A 112 -2.42 -12.94 -0.49
C LEU A 112 -1.26 -13.68 -1.19
N GLY A 113 -0.04 -13.59 -0.65
CA GLY A 113 1.13 -14.20 -1.26
C GLY A 113 1.67 -13.41 -2.46
N ILE A 114 1.27 -12.14 -2.64
CA ILE A 114 1.78 -11.28 -3.70
C ILE A 114 3.16 -10.76 -3.27
N PRO A 115 4.24 -11.02 -4.04
CA PRO A 115 5.55 -10.42 -3.81
C PRO A 115 5.47 -8.88 -3.88
N LEU A 116 6.03 -8.23 -2.86
CA LEU A 116 6.04 -6.78 -2.74
C LEU A 116 7.43 -6.22 -2.97
N TYR A 117 7.50 -5.15 -3.72
CA TYR A 117 8.72 -4.39 -3.98
C TYR A 117 8.46 -2.92 -3.68
N SER A 118 9.45 -2.23 -3.14
CA SER A 118 9.43 -0.78 -3.08
C SER A 118 10.08 -0.17 -4.32
N GLU A 119 9.88 1.13 -4.54
CA GLU A 119 10.61 1.86 -5.59
C GLU A 119 12.14 1.83 -5.38
N GLU A 120 12.59 1.51 -4.17
CA GLU A 120 14.02 1.42 -3.81
C GLU A 120 14.63 0.06 -4.18
N ASP A 121 13.79 -0.97 -4.36
CA ASP A 121 14.21 -2.33 -4.75
C ASP A 121 14.30 -2.50 -6.27
N ILE A 122 13.61 -1.66 -7.04
CA ILE A 122 13.44 -1.84 -8.49
C ILE A 122 14.70 -1.46 -9.26
N THR A 123 15.25 -2.43 -10.00
CA THR A 123 16.26 -2.23 -11.03
C THR A 123 15.70 -2.56 -12.42
N PRO A 124 16.32 -2.13 -13.53
CA PRO A 124 15.92 -2.53 -14.88
C PRO A 124 15.85 -4.04 -15.07
N GLU A 125 16.79 -4.79 -14.48
CA GLU A 125 16.86 -6.26 -14.58
C GLU A 125 15.73 -6.92 -13.80
N LEU A 126 15.42 -6.42 -12.60
CA LEU A 126 14.30 -6.91 -11.82
C LEU A 126 12.97 -6.62 -12.53
N LEU A 127 12.80 -5.41 -13.04
CA LEU A 127 11.59 -5.02 -13.78
C LEU A 127 11.37 -5.93 -15.01
N GLN A 128 12.43 -6.21 -15.76
CA GLN A 128 12.34 -7.16 -16.89
C GLN A 128 11.96 -8.58 -16.47
N LYS A 129 12.35 -9.03 -15.26
CA LYS A 129 11.93 -10.34 -14.74
C LYS A 129 10.45 -10.35 -14.36
N LEU A 130 9.93 -9.25 -13.82
CA LEU A 130 8.52 -9.13 -13.42
C LEU A 130 7.56 -9.03 -14.62
N LEU A 131 8.07 -8.62 -15.78
CA LEU A 131 7.29 -8.43 -17.01
C LEU A 131 7.26 -9.65 -17.96
N LYS A 132 7.97 -10.72 -17.61
CA LYS A 132 8.01 -11.97 -18.38
C LYS A 132 7.00 -12.97 -17.85
#